data_AF-A0A8H8VL78-F1
#
_entry.id   AF-A0A8H8VL78-F1
#
_cell.length_a   1.000
_cell.length_b   1.000
_cell.length_c   1.000
_cell.angle_alpha   90.00
_cell.angle_beta   90.00
_cell.angle_gamma   90.00
#
_symmetry.space_group_name_H-M   'P 1'
#
loop_
_entity.id
_entity.type
_entity.pdbx_description
1 polymer ?
#
loop_
_entity_poly.entity_id
_entity_poly.type
_entity_poly.pdbx_seq_one_letter_code
_entity_poly.pdbx_strand_id
1 'polypeptide(L)'
;MSSSGLSLHTIQRAKSKMVNTIYNILVTCFGPPPKPDETFTWEFRDSLGKFHSYPNITPISFFKDFIGYKAASHFSLINDPRHEYGKLYTVSRLNNVFGGKPIRYVNVDMATMKAAIAAMIKKDHPVFFGCDVGKFSDSKLGIMDTKLFDYKLAFDTELGLNKAERLLVGESRMTHAMTLNGVHIVDGKSVKWKVQNSWGEGSGEKGWFVMTDGWMDEYCYQAVVGPDFVSQEIRDILKQEPTALPLWDPIGALA
;
A
#
# COMPACT_ATOMS: atom_id res chain seq x y z
N MET A 1 40.72 -0.22 -29.45
CA MET A 1 40.84 -1.49 -28.72
C MET A 1 39.66 -1.56 -27.76
N SER A 2 38.69 -2.42 -28.05
CA SER A 2 37.52 -2.64 -27.18
C SER A 2 38.02 -3.15 -25.83
N SER A 3 37.74 -2.45 -24.74
CA SER A 3 38.05 -2.92 -23.39
C SER A 3 37.28 -4.22 -23.17
N SER A 4 37.97 -5.35 -23.09
CA SER A 4 37.36 -6.60 -22.66
C SER A 4 36.75 -6.38 -21.28
N GLY A 5 35.42 -6.51 -21.20
CA GLY A 5 34.69 -6.35 -19.94
C GLY A 5 35.22 -7.33 -18.88
N LEU A 6 35.03 -6.97 -17.60
CA LEU A 6 35.37 -7.86 -16.49
C LEU A 6 34.64 -9.21 -16.62
N SER A 7 35.28 -10.29 -16.19
CA SER A 7 34.63 -11.61 -16.18
C SER A 7 33.43 -11.65 -15.24
N LEU A 8 32.42 -12.47 -15.57
CA LEU A 8 31.23 -12.67 -14.73
C LEU A 8 31.58 -13.05 -13.30
N HIS A 9 32.59 -13.91 -13.13
CA HIS A 9 33.07 -14.32 -11.80
C HIS A 9 33.65 -13.13 -11.00
N THR A 10 34.39 -12.23 -11.64
CA THR A 10 34.90 -11.00 -10.97
C THR A 10 33.74 -10.09 -10.54
N ILE A 11 32.74 -9.92 -11.42
CA ILE A 11 31.54 -9.13 -11.11
C ILE A 11 30.75 -9.75 -9.95
N GLN A 12 30.56 -11.06 -9.95
CA GLN A 12 29.80 -11.76 -8.91
C GLN A 12 30.52 -11.71 -7.56
N ARG A 13 31.85 -11.86 -7.55
CA ARG A 13 32.66 -11.69 -6.34
C ARG A 13 32.53 -10.27 -5.77
N ALA A 14 32.57 -9.26 -6.62
CA ALA A 14 32.37 -7.87 -6.19
C ALA A 14 30.96 -7.65 -5.62
N LYS A 15 29.92 -8.15 -6.28
CA LYS A 15 28.53 -8.11 -5.78
C LYS A 15 28.41 -8.77 -4.41
N SER A 16 28.94 -9.98 -4.23
CA SER A 16 28.88 -10.68 -2.94
C SER A 16 29.56 -9.89 -1.82
N LYS A 17 30.71 -9.26 -2.11
CA LYS A 17 31.39 -8.39 -1.14
C LYS A 17 30.52 -7.19 -0.75
N MET A 18 29.89 -6.53 -1.73
CA MET A 18 29.00 -5.39 -1.48
C MET A 18 27.76 -5.79 -0.67
N VAL A 19 27.11 -6.90 -1.02
CA VAL A 19 25.95 -7.44 -0.29
C VAL A 19 26.33 -7.78 1.15
N ASN A 20 27.49 -8.38 1.37
CA ASN A 20 27.99 -8.68 2.72
C ASN A 20 28.23 -7.41 3.54
N THR A 21 28.79 -6.35 2.93
CA THR A 21 28.94 -5.04 3.60
C THR A 21 27.58 -4.46 3.99
N ILE A 22 26.59 -4.48 3.09
CA ILE A 22 25.23 -4.01 3.38
C ILE A 22 24.62 -4.81 4.53
N TYR A 23 24.72 -6.14 4.47
CA TYR A 23 24.23 -7.03 5.52
C TYR A 23 24.84 -6.70 6.88
N ASN A 24 26.17 -6.53 6.96
CA ASN A 24 26.85 -6.20 8.21
C ASN A 24 26.37 -4.86 8.81
N ILE A 25 26.16 -3.84 7.98
CA ILE A 25 25.62 -2.55 8.44
C ILE A 25 24.22 -2.76 9.04
N LEU A 26 23.33 -3.45 8.31
CA LEU A 26 21.96 -3.70 8.76
C LEU A 26 21.91 -4.49 10.07
N VAL A 27 22.69 -5.56 10.18
CA VAL A 27 22.75 -6.38 11.40
C VAL A 27 23.32 -5.60 12.58
N THR A 28 24.29 -4.71 12.34
CA THR A 28 24.85 -3.84 13.40
C THR A 28 23.80 -2.85 13.91
N CYS A 29 22.98 -2.30 13.02
CA CYS A 29 21.94 -1.32 13.39
C CYS A 29 20.68 -1.95 13.99
N PHE A 30 20.27 -3.13 13.51
CA PHE A 30 18.94 -3.69 13.79
C PHE A 30 18.96 -5.07 14.44
N GLY A 31 20.13 -5.69 14.60
CA GLY A 31 20.28 -7.07 15.00
C GLY A 31 20.10 -8.06 13.84
N PRO A 32 20.55 -9.32 13.99
CA PRO A 32 20.34 -10.34 12.97
C PRO A 32 18.86 -10.75 12.93
N PRO A 33 18.23 -10.83 11.75
CA PRO A 33 16.88 -11.38 11.65
C PRO A 33 16.90 -12.88 12.00
N PRO A 34 15.86 -13.41 12.69
CA PRO A 34 15.77 -14.85 12.93
C PRO A 34 15.68 -15.58 11.58
N LYS A 35 16.37 -16.72 11.46
CA LYS A 35 16.29 -17.47 10.20
C LYS A 35 14.88 -18.06 10.03
N PRO A 36 14.39 -18.25 8.79
CA PRO A 36 13.05 -18.79 8.55
C PRO A 36 12.82 -20.19 9.14
N ASP A 37 13.89 -20.95 9.38
CA ASP A 37 13.93 -22.30 9.94
C ASP A 37 14.44 -22.36 11.40
N GLU A 38 14.85 -21.24 11.98
CA GLU A 38 15.31 -21.18 13.36
C GLU A 38 14.13 -21.26 14.32
N THR A 39 14.24 -22.09 15.35
CA THR A 39 13.18 -22.30 16.32
C THR A 39 13.21 -21.26 17.42
N PHE A 40 12.05 -20.77 17.83
CA PHE A 40 11.84 -19.93 19.01
C PHE A 40 10.62 -20.42 19.82
N THR A 41 10.47 -19.88 21.03
CA THR A 41 9.29 -20.10 21.87
C THR A 41 8.47 -18.82 21.90
N TRP A 42 7.18 -18.89 21.58
CA TRP A 42 6.26 -17.77 21.70
C TRP A 42 5.37 -17.93 22.92
N GLU A 43 5.49 -16.98 23.85
CA GLU A 43 4.77 -16.99 25.12
C GLU A 43 3.98 -15.70 25.30
N PHE A 44 2.72 -15.80 25.69
CA PHE A 44 1.87 -14.64 25.97
C PHE A 44 0.73 -15.00 26.92
N ARG A 45 0.05 -13.97 27.42
CA ARG A 45 -1.25 -14.12 28.09
C ARG A 45 -2.34 -13.55 27.19
N ASP A 46 -3.43 -14.29 27.04
CA ASP A 46 -4.58 -13.81 26.26
C ASP A 46 -5.39 -12.74 27.01
N SER A 47 -6.46 -12.25 26.39
CA SER A 47 -7.35 -11.24 26.98
C SER A 47 -8.09 -11.71 28.25
N LEU A 48 -8.10 -13.02 28.52
CA LEU A 48 -8.65 -13.63 29.75
C LEU A 48 -7.55 -13.89 30.80
N GLY A 49 -6.29 -13.51 30.51
CA GLY A 49 -5.14 -13.69 31.40
C GLY A 49 -4.53 -15.09 31.39
N LYS A 50 -5.06 -16.02 30.56
CA LYS A 50 -4.54 -17.39 30.45
C LYS A 50 -3.19 -17.37 29.75
N PHE A 51 -2.22 -18.07 30.34
CA PHE A 51 -0.88 -18.22 29.77
C PHE A 51 -0.88 -19.25 28.63
N HIS A 52 -0.21 -18.91 27.55
CA HIS A 52 0.05 -19.78 26.39
C HIS A 52 1.56 -19.82 26.13
N SER A 53 2.08 -20.99 25.77
CA SER A 53 3.47 -21.19 25.37
C SER A 53 3.53 -22.16 24.20
N TYR A 54 4.14 -21.71 23.10
CA TYR A 54 4.34 -22.46 21.87
C TYR A 54 5.84 -22.62 21.61
N PRO A 55 6.46 -23.71 22.11
CA PRO A 55 7.89 -23.96 21.89
C PRO A 55 8.17 -24.54 20.50
N ASN A 56 9.42 -24.42 20.06
CA ASN A 56 9.95 -25.03 18.83
C ASN A 56 9.23 -24.60 17.54
N ILE A 57 8.67 -23.39 17.50
CA ILE A 57 8.09 -22.84 16.28
C ILE A 57 9.15 -22.07 15.49
N THR A 58 9.10 -22.16 14.16
CA THR A 58 9.90 -21.35 13.24
C THR A 58 9.07 -20.19 12.69
N PRO A 59 9.68 -19.10 12.16
CA PRO A 59 8.92 -18.01 11.52
C PRO A 59 7.96 -18.50 10.43
N ILE A 60 8.34 -19.55 9.67
CA ILE A 60 7.47 -20.16 8.65
C ILE A 60 6.27 -20.86 9.29
N SER A 61 6.49 -21.70 10.31
CA SER A 61 5.37 -22.37 11.01
C SER A 61 4.47 -21.38 11.73
N PHE A 62 5.04 -20.32 12.34
CA PHE A 62 4.27 -19.26 12.99
C PHE A 62 3.31 -18.59 12.00
N PHE A 63 3.81 -18.21 10.82
CA PHE A 63 2.97 -17.65 9.77
C PHE A 63 1.88 -18.65 9.34
N LYS A 64 2.23 -19.92 9.12
CA LYS A 64 1.27 -20.94 8.66
C LYS A 64 0.18 -21.22 9.69
N ASP A 65 0.54 -21.36 10.95
CA ASP A 65 -0.32 -21.92 12.00
C ASP A 65 -1.17 -20.83 12.68
N PHE A 66 -0.68 -19.58 12.77
CA PHE A 66 -1.37 -18.49 13.48
C PHE A 66 -1.87 -17.36 12.58
N ILE A 67 -1.22 -17.10 11.44
CA ILE A 67 -1.58 -15.98 10.56
C ILE A 67 -2.38 -16.48 9.35
N GLY A 68 -1.81 -17.40 8.57
CA GLY A 68 -2.44 -18.06 7.42
C GLY A 68 -2.93 -17.11 6.31
N TYR A 69 -2.63 -15.82 6.38
CA TYR A 69 -3.22 -14.81 5.52
C TYR A 69 -2.69 -14.94 4.09
N LYS A 70 -3.60 -15.20 3.15
CA LYS A 70 -3.27 -15.40 1.73
C LYS A 70 -3.03 -14.07 1.03
N ALA A 71 -1.99 -13.34 1.43
CA ALA A 71 -1.63 -12.05 0.82
C ALA A 71 -1.45 -12.17 -0.70
N ALA A 72 -0.89 -13.29 -1.18
CA ALA A 72 -0.62 -13.52 -2.60
C ALA A 72 -1.88 -13.67 -3.48
N SER A 73 -3.05 -13.95 -2.90
CA SER A 73 -4.32 -14.01 -3.64
C SER A 73 -4.97 -12.64 -3.83
N HIS A 74 -4.52 -11.63 -3.08
CA HIS A 74 -4.99 -10.26 -3.22
C HIS A 74 -4.22 -9.54 -4.34
N PHE A 75 -4.80 -8.46 -4.84
CA PHE A 75 -4.20 -7.64 -5.88
C PHE A 75 -4.54 -6.17 -5.67
N SER A 76 -3.76 -5.29 -6.30
CA SER A 76 -3.94 -3.85 -6.18
C SER A 76 -4.86 -3.33 -7.28
N LEU A 77 -5.96 -2.70 -6.88
CA LEU A 77 -6.67 -1.75 -7.70
C LEU A 77 -5.94 -0.41 -7.63
N ILE A 78 -5.89 0.30 -8.75
CA ILE A 78 -5.53 1.72 -8.76
C ILE A 78 -6.62 2.54 -9.43
N ASN A 79 -6.68 3.82 -9.09
CA ASN A 79 -7.40 4.83 -9.86
C ASN A 79 -6.41 5.87 -10.34
N ASP A 80 -5.95 5.66 -11.57
CA ASP A 80 -5.04 6.56 -12.26
C ASP A 80 -5.72 7.06 -13.54
N PRO A 81 -6.37 8.25 -13.48
CA PRO A 81 -7.10 8.81 -14.61
C PRO A 81 -6.21 9.32 -15.75
N ARG A 82 -4.87 9.24 -15.61
CA ARG A 82 -3.94 9.49 -16.74
C ARG A 82 -4.01 8.39 -17.80
N HIS A 83 -4.50 7.21 -17.41
CA HIS A 83 -4.44 5.98 -18.18
C HIS A 83 -5.84 5.37 -18.37
N GLU A 84 -5.99 4.52 -19.38
CA GLU A 84 -7.24 3.79 -19.65
C GLU A 84 -7.60 2.88 -18.46
N TYR A 85 -8.87 2.89 -18.06
CA TYR A 85 -9.41 1.90 -17.12
C TYR A 85 -9.57 0.54 -17.79
N GLY A 86 -9.64 -0.53 -17.00
CA GLY A 86 -9.76 -1.90 -17.56
C GLY A 86 -8.44 -2.48 -18.07
N LYS A 87 -7.32 -1.79 -17.83
CA LYS A 87 -5.97 -2.21 -18.23
C LYS A 87 -5.11 -2.56 -17.02
N LEU A 88 -4.14 -3.42 -17.28
CA LEU A 88 -3.14 -3.81 -16.31
C LEU A 88 -1.86 -3.01 -16.48
N TYR A 89 -1.32 -2.51 -15.36
CA TYR A 89 -0.08 -1.75 -15.32
C TYR A 89 0.94 -2.38 -14.36
N THR A 90 2.21 -2.07 -14.60
CA THR A 90 3.34 -2.33 -13.69
C THR A 90 4.27 -1.14 -13.71
N VAL A 91 5.19 -1.04 -12.74
CA VAL A 91 6.21 0.01 -12.69
C VAL A 91 7.57 -0.62 -12.95
N SER A 92 8.25 -0.16 -13.99
CA SER A 92 9.51 -0.73 -14.45
C SER A 92 10.56 -0.69 -13.34
N ARG A 93 11.23 -1.83 -13.11
CA ARG A 93 12.32 -2.02 -12.12
C ARG A 93 11.90 -1.85 -10.65
N LEU A 94 10.64 -1.55 -10.34
CA LEU A 94 10.17 -1.43 -8.98
C LEU A 94 9.88 -2.82 -8.38
N ASN A 95 10.82 -3.30 -7.56
CA ASN A 95 10.71 -4.56 -6.81
C ASN A 95 11.71 -4.57 -5.65
N ASN A 96 11.46 -5.38 -4.62
CA ASN A 96 12.34 -5.55 -3.47
C ASN A 96 13.05 -6.92 -3.46
N VAL A 97 12.43 -7.97 -4.02
CA VAL A 97 13.03 -9.31 -4.15
C VAL A 97 13.47 -9.52 -5.59
N PHE A 98 14.77 -9.78 -5.79
CA PHE A 98 15.31 -10.08 -7.12
C PHE A 98 14.64 -11.34 -7.70
N GLY A 99 14.01 -11.22 -8.86
CA GLY A 99 13.23 -12.30 -9.48
C GLY A 99 11.87 -12.57 -8.80
N GLY A 100 11.48 -11.74 -7.83
CA GLY A 100 10.17 -11.81 -7.18
C GLY A 100 9.03 -11.40 -8.12
N LYS A 101 7.79 -11.64 -7.67
CA LYS A 101 6.58 -11.25 -8.40
C LYS A 101 6.59 -9.73 -8.65
N PRO A 102 6.44 -9.27 -9.90
CA PRO A 102 6.37 -7.84 -10.17
C PRO A 102 5.08 -7.24 -9.60
N ILE A 103 5.12 -5.94 -9.35
CA ILE A 103 3.93 -5.17 -8.99
C ILE A 103 2.93 -5.21 -10.14
N ARG A 104 1.65 -5.38 -9.84
CA ARG A 104 0.56 -5.42 -10.83
C ARG A 104 -0.59 -4.57 -10.32
N TYR A 105 -1.00 -3.61 -11.13
CA TYR A 105 -2.07 -2.66 -10.84
C TYR A 105 -3.19 -2.82 -11.85
N VAL A 106 -4.39 -3.09 -11.37
CA VAL A 106 -5.61 -3.11 -12.19
C VAL A 106 -6.23 -1.71 -12.11
N ASN A 107 -6.18 -0.96 -13.21
CA ASN A 107 -6.69 0.42 -13.23
C ASN A 107 -8.22 0.43 -13.39
N VAL A 108 -8.93 1.07 -12.47
CA VAL A 108 -10.39 1.14 -12.41
C VAL A 108 -10.86 2.54 -12.07
N ASP A 109 -12.12 2.84 -12.36
CA ASP A 109 -12.76 4.05 -11.87
C ASP A 109 -12.96 4.00 -10.33
N MET A 110 -13.16 5.18 -9.72
CA MET A 110 -13.32 5.30 -8.27
C MET A 110 -14.59 4.60 -7.76
N ALA A 111 -15.67 4.53 -8.54
CA ALA A 111 -16.90 3.87 -8.09
C ALA A 111 -16.69 2.36 -7.93
N THR A 112 -16.02 1.73 -8.90
CA THR A 112 -15.60 0.33 -8.84
C THR A 112 -14.68 0.07 -7.65
N MET A 113 -13.66 0.93 -7.44
CA MET A 113 -12.75 0.81 -6.30
C MET A 113 -13.49 0.91 -4.96
N LYS A 114 -14.31 1.96 -4.77
CA LYS A 114 -15.10 2.18 -3.55
C LYS A 114 -16.06 1.04 -3.26
N ALA A 115 -16.70 0.48 -4.29
CA ALA A 115 -17.60 -0.65 -4.14
C ALA A 115 -16.88 -1.90 -3.62
N ALA A 116 -15.70 -2.22 -4.17
CA ALA A 116 -14.89 -3.36 -3.73
C ALA A 116 -14.42 -3.19 -2.27
N ILE A 117 -13.95 -1.99 -1.92
CA ILE A 117 -13.53 -1.66 -0.55
C ILE A 117 -14.69 -1.79 0.43
N ALA A 118 -15.85 -1.20 0.11
CA ALA A 118 -17.02 -1.29 0.95
C ALA A 118 -17.51 -2.74 1.11
N ALA A 119 -17.40 -3.57 0.07
CA ALA A 119 -17.74 -4.99 0.15
C ALA A 119 -16.82 -5.77 1.09
N MET A 120 -15.51 -5.49 1.07
CA MET A 120 -14.53 -6.06 2.01
C MET A 120 -14.83 -5.65 3.46
N ILE A 121 -15.02 -4.35 3.69
CA ILE A 121 -15.32 -3.82 5.04
C ILE A 121 -16.62 -4.42 5.58
N LYS A 122 -17.66 -4.61 4.75
CA LYS A 122 -18.91 -5.29 5.13
C LYS A 122 -18.74 -6.77 5.49
N LYS A 123 -17.60 -7.36 5.15
CA LYS A 123 -17.22 -8.74 5.50
C LYS A 123 -16.10 -8.77 6.56
N ASP A 124 -15.93 -7.67 7.31
CA ASP A 124 -14.93 -7.51 8.35
C ASP A 124 -13.48 -7.66 7.86
N HIS A 125 -13.24 -7.37 6.58
CA HIS A 125 -11.90 -7.29 6.02
C HIS A 125 -11.45 -5.83 5.93
N PRO A 126 -10.49 -5.39 6.76
CA PRO A 126 -9.90 -4.07 6.61
C PRO A 126 -9.12 -3.99 5.30
N VAL A 127 -9.04 -2.78 4.72
CA VAL A 127 -8.47 -2.59 3.39
C VAL A 127 -7.26 -1.67 3.44
N PHE A 128 -6.11 -2.20 3.01
CA PHE A 128 -4.94 -1.39 2.75
C PHE A 128 -5.22 -0.42 1.59
N PHE A 129 -4.84 0.85 1.75
CA PHE A 129 -4.92 1.83 0.68
C PHE A 129 -3.69 2.76 0.65
N GLY A 130 -3.39 3.24 -0.55
CA GLY A 130 -2.32 4.21 -0.82
C GLY A 130 -2.90 5.55 -1.26
N CYS A 131 -2.37 6.65 -0.73
CA CYS A 131 -2.91 7.99 -0.93
C CYS A 131 -1.83 9.09 -0.87
N ASP A 132 -2.20 10.33 -1.18
CA ASP A 132 -1.39 11.51 -0.86
C ASP A 132 -1.83 12.12 0.49
N VAL A 133 -1.31 11.59 1.60
CA VAL A 133 -1.77 12.00 2.95
C VAL A 133 -1.46 13.46 3.29
N GLY A 134 -0.53 14.10 2.59
CA GLY A 134 -0.15 15.49 2.82
C GLY A 134 -1.15 16.50 2.25
N LYS A 135 -2.08 16.06 1.39
CA LYS A 135 -3.06 16.92 0.74
C LYS A 135 -4.31 17.03 1.58
N PHE A 136 -4.73 18.25 1.90
CA PHE A 136 -6.03 18.52 2.53
C PHE A 136 -6.32 17.63 3.75
N SER A 137 -5.31 17.51 4.62
CA SER A 137 -5.29 16.58 5.74
C SER A 137 -4.70 17.28 6.97
N ASP A 138 -5.33 17.12 8.13
CA ASP A 138 -4.83 17.57 9.42
C ASP A 138 -4.58 16.34 10.32
N SER A 139 -3.32 16.13 10.65
CA SER A 139 -2.87 14.97 11.42
C SER A 139 -3.21 15.05 12.91
N LYS A 140 -3.42 16.25 13.45
CA LYS A 140 -3.75 16.45 14.85
C LYS A 140 -5.24 16.19 15.09
N LEU A 141 -6.10 16.67 14.20
CA LEU A 141 -7.54 16.45 14.24
C LEU A 141 -7.95 15.11 13.65
N GLY A 142 -7.11 14.52 12.79
CA GLY A 142 -7.42 13.27 12.11
C GLY A 142 -8.47 13.45 11.01
N ILE A 143 -8.45 14.58 10.31
CA ILE A 143 -9.46 14.93 9.30
C ILE A 143 -8.80 14.99 7.93
N MET A 144 -9.38 14.27 6.96
CA MET A 144 -8.98 14.28 5.56
C MET A 144 -10.19 14.72 4.73
N ASP A 145 -10.21 15.98 4.32
CA ASP A 145 -11.34 16.59 3.62
C ASP A 145 -10.89 17.64 2.60
N THR A 146 -11.36 17.55 1.36
CA THR A 146 -10.99 18.51 0.29
C THR A 146 -11.39 19.95 0.60
N LYS A 147 -12.30 20.14 1.57
CA LYS A 147 -12.76 21.46 2.05
C LYS A 147 -12.13 21.89 3.37
N LEU A 148 -11.10 21.16 3.85
CA LEU A 148 -10.45 21.44 5.13
C LEU A 148 -9.81 22.84 5.18
N PHE A 149 -9.33 23.34 4.04
CA PHE A 149 -8.72 24.66 3.91
C PHE A 149 -9.46 25.50 2.86
N ASP A 150 -9.92 26.69 3.25
CA ASP A 150 -10.61 27.63 2.36
C ASP A 150 -9.62 28.63 1.75
N TYR A 151 -8.98 28.21 0.65
CA TYR A 151 -8.03 29.06 -0.09
C TYR A 151 -8.69 30.27 -0.75
N LYS A 152 -9.98 30.16 -1.12
CA LYS A 152 -10.72 31.27 -1.74
C LYS A 152 -10.94 32.38 -0.72
N LEU A 153 -11.35 32.03 0.50
CA LEU A 153 -11.48 33.00 1.58
C LEU A 153 -10.14 33.63 1.96
N ALA A 154 -9.07 32.84 2.02
CA ALA A 154 -7.77 33.31 2.50
C ALA A 154 -6.99 34.14 1.45
N PHE A 155 -7.08 33.79 0.17
CA PHE A 155 -6.20 34.32 -0.89
C PHE A 155 -6.94 34.74 -2.16
N ASP A 156 -8.27 34.76 -2.16
CA ASP A 156 -9.11 35.01 -3.34
C ASP A 156 -8.82 34.06 -4.54
N THR A 157 -8.24 32.90 -4.26
CA THR A 157 -7.69 31.97 -5.27
C THR A 157 -8.27 30.56 -5.15
N GLU A 158 -8.46 29.88 -6.28
CA GLU A 158 -8.87 28.47 -6.34
C GLU A 158 -7.82 27.62 -7.06
N LEU A 159 -7.69 26.35 -6.64
CA LEU A 159 -6.82 25.37 -7.29
C LEU A 159 -7.66 24.57 -8.30
N GLY A 160 -7.27 24.58 -9.58
CA GLY A 160 -8.10 24.06 -10.68
C GLY A 160 -7.65 22.74 -11.31
N LEU A 161 -6.51 22.18 -10.89
CA LEU A 161 -5.99 20.95 -11.51
C LEU A 161 -6.83 19.74 -11.11
N ASN A 162 -7.25 18.94 -12.10
CA ASN A 162 -7.89 17.66 -11.86
C ASN A 162 -6.87 16.58 -11.43
N LYS A 163 -7.37 15.42 -10.98
CA LYS A 163 -6.52 14.32 -10.47
C LYS A 163 -5.45 13.84 -11.47
N ALA A 164 -5.78 13.75 -12.76
CA ALA A 164 -4.82 13.34 -13.79
C ALA A 164 -3.73 14.40 -13.99
N GLU A 165 -4.11 15.67 -14.07
CA GLU A 165 -3.19 16.80 -14.21
C GLU A 165 -2.24 16.88 -13.02
N ARG A 166 -2.75 16.73 -11.78
CA ARG A 166 -1.93 16.72 -10.56
C ARG A 166 -0.86 15.63 -10.57
N LEU A 167 -1.21 14.43 -11.04
CA LEU A 167 -0.24 13.34 -11.23
C LEU A 167 0.77 13.63 -12.35
N LEU A 168 0.33 14.25 -13.46
CA LEU A 168 1.20 14.56 -14.61
C LEU A 168 2.24 15.63 -14.29
N VAL A 169 1.85 16.68 -13.56
CA VAL A 169 2.75 17.80 -13.21
C VAL A 169 3.51 17.56 -11.90
N GLY A 170 3.29 16.43 -11.24
CA GLY A 170 3.95 16.06 -9.98
C GLY A 170 3.45 16.84 -8.75
N GLU A 171 2.27 17.44 -8.81
CA GLU A 171 1.64 18.14 -7.69
C GLU A 171 1.14 17.15 -6.63
N SER A 172 0.68 15.97 -7.07
CA SER A 172 0.20 14.89 -6.21
C SER A 172 0.82 13.56 -6.63
N ARG A 173 0.98 12.65 -5.67
CA ARG A 173 1.48 11.28 -5.88
C ARG A 173 1.10 10.39 -4.72
N MET A 174 1.25 9.08 -4.89
CA MET A 174 1.09 8.19 -3.75
C MET A 174 2.25 8.43 -2.77
N THR A 175 1.95 8.91 -1.56
CA THR A 175 2.96 9.24 -0.55
C THR A 175 2.89 8.31 0.63
N HIS A 176 1.72 7.85 1.06
CA HIS A 176 1.57 7.10 2.31
C HIS A 176 0.56 5.95 2.23
N ALA A 177 0.78 4.92 3.05
CA ALA A 177 -0.07 3.74 3.19
C ALA A 177 -0.80 3.72 4.52
N MET A 178 -2.10 3.44 4.50
CA MET A 178 -2.95 3.36 5.69
C MET A 178 -3.99 2.22 5.54
N THR A 179 -4.85 2.05 6.55
CA THR A 179 -5.86 0.98 6.53
C THR A 179 -7.28 1.52 6.75
N LEU A 180 -8.20 1.20 5.84
CA LEU A 180 -9.64 1.47 5.97
C LEU A 180 -10.30 0.39 6.81
N ASN A 181 -10.99 0.80 7.88
CA ASN A 181 -11.62 -0.10 8.85
C ASN A 181 -13.13 0.14 8.98
N GLY A 182 -13.68 1.11 8.24
CA GLY A 182 -15.10 1.43 8.33
C GLY A 182 -15.53 2.34 7.20
N VAL A 183 -16.80 2.23 6.83
CA VAL A 183 -17.45 3.09 5.83
C VAL A 183 -18.83 3.49 6.36
N HIS A 184 -19.16 4.77 6.26
CA HIS A 184 -20.52 5.25 6.49
C HIS A 184 -21.24 5.34 5.15
N ILE A 185 -22.40 4.68 5.05
CA ILE A 185 -23.19 4.59 3.82
C ILE A 185 -24.56 5.23 4.06
N VAL A 186 -24.96 6.16 3.19
CA VAL A 186 -26.28 6.80 3.17
C VAL A 186 -26.87 6.57 1.78
N ASP A 187 -28.10 6.06 1.72
CA ASP A 187 -28.81 5.75 0.45
C ASP A 187 -27.98 4.93 -0.55
N GLY A 188 -27.22 3.96 -0.02
CA GLY A 188 -26.37 3.07 -0.82
C GLY A 188 -25.04 3.67 -1.30
N LYS A 189 -24.72 4.92 -0.94
CA LYS A 189 -23.48 5.61 -1.30
C LYS A 189 -22.59 5.86 -0.09
N SER A 190 -21.28 5.70 -0.25
CA SER A 190 -20.31 6.07 0.78
C SER A 190 -20.29 7.59 0.96
N VAL A 191 -20.14 8.05 2.21
CA VAL A 191 -20.02 9.49 2.51
C VAL A 191 -18.76 9.83 3.32
N LYS A 192 -18.28 8.89 4.13
CA LYS A 192 -17.00 9.00 4.85
C LYS A 192 -16.46 7.64 5.26
N TRP A 193 -15.16 7.61 5.52
CA TRP A 193 -14.37 6.41 5.75
C TRP A 193 -13.60 6.54 7.05
N LYS A 194 -13.52 5.44 7.81
CA LYS A 194 -12.71 5.36 9.03
C LYS A 194 -11.34 4.81 8.68
N VAL A 195 -10.31 5.60 8.93
CA VAL A 195 -8.92 5.34 8.57
C VAL A 195 -8.12 5.07 9.83
N GLN A 196 -7.34 3.99 9.84
CA GLN A 196 -6.32 3.72 10.85
C GLN A 196 -4.97 4.14 10.30
N ASN A 197 -4.27 4.98 11.05
CA ASN A 197 -2.91 5.39 10.74
C ASN A 197 -1.90 4.68 11.67
N SER A 198 -0.61 4.76 11.33
CA SER A 198 0.52 4.14 12.04
C SER A 198 1.31 5.13 12.92
N TRP A 199 0.85 6.38 13.06
CA TRP A 199 1.55 7.45 13.79
C TRP A 199 1.26 7.49 15.29
N GLY A 200 0.82 6.36 15.87
CA GLY A 200 0.50 6.23 17.29
C GLY A 200 -0.77 6.98 17.73
N GLU A 201 -1.06 6.91 19.04
CA GLU A 201 -2.31 7.43 19.61
C GLU A 201 -2.36 8.97 19.71
N GLY A 202 -1.22 9.65 19.56
CA GLY A 202 -1.16 11.12 19.61
C GLY A 202 -1.65 11.83 18.34
N SER A 203 -1.89 11.09 17.25
CA SER A 203 -2.40 11.62 15.99
C SER A 203 -3.90 11.35 15.86
N GLY A 204 -4.66 12.31 15.35
CA GLY A 204 -6.12 12.21 15.21
C GLY A 204 -6.81 11.86 16.52
N GLU A 205 -7.85 11.02 16.44
CA GLU A 205 -8.52 10.47 17.61
C GLU A 205 -7.92 9.10 17.93
N LYS A 206 -6.88 9.05 18.78
CA LYS A 206 -6.19 7.80 19.16
C LYS A 206 -5.67 6.99 17.96
N GLY A 207 -5.05 7.68 17.00
CA GLY A 207 -4.54 7.09 15.76
C GLY A 207 -5.59 6.92 14.66
N TRP A 208 -6.86 7.26 14.92
CA TRP A 208 -7.95 7.19 13.95
C TRP A 208 -8.19 8.52 13.24
N PHE A 209 -8.46 8.41 11.95
CA PHE A 209 -8.78 9.51 11.05
C PHE A 209 -10.17 9.28 10.44
N VAL A 210 -10.82 10.38 10.05
CA VAL A 210 -12.03 10.40 9.23
C VAL A 210 -11.70 11.02 7.88
N MET A 211 -12.04 10.31 6.82
CA MET A 211 -11.80 10.72 5.45
C MET A 211 -13.13 10.91 4.72
N THR A 212 -13.35 12.08 4.12
CA THR A 212 -14.57 12.31 3.32
C THR A 212 -14.54 11.52 2.03
N ASP A 213 -15.71 11.20 1.48
CA ASP A 213 -15.80 10.47 0.22
C ASP A 213 -15.16 11.23 -0.96
N GLY A 214 -15.22 12.57 -0.93
CA GLY A 214 -14.57 13.43 -1.91
C GLY A 214 -13.04 13.45 -1.76
N TRP A 215 -12.51 13.38 -0.55
CA TRP A 215 -11.05 13.23 -0.36
C TRP A 215 -10.57 11.90 -0.95
N MET A 216 -11.34 10.82 -0.75
CA MET A 216 -11.03 9.53 -1.34
C MET A 216 -11.01 9.57 -2.88
N ASP A 217 -11.92 10.32 -3.52
CA ASP A 217 -11.90 10.49 -4.97
C ASP A 217 -10.64 11.19 -5.46
N GLU A 218 -10.19 12.23 -4.76
CA GLU A 218 -9.15 13.12 -5.27
C GLU A 218 -7.71 12.68 -4.91
N TYR A 219 -7.53 12.06 -3.73
CA TYR A 219 -6.20 11.81 -3.15
C TYR A 219 -5.94 10.36 -2.74
N CYS A 220 -6.89 9.42 -2.88
CA CYS A 220 -6.59 7.99 -2.84
C CYS A 220 -6.28 7.46 -4.25
N TYR A 221 -5.26 6.62 -4.35
CA TYR A 221 -4.78 6.09 -5.63
C TYR A 221 -4.82 4.57 -5.71
N GLN A 222 -4.65 3.87 -4.59
CA GLN A 222 -4.54 2.42 -4.55
C GLN A 222 -5.42 1.84 -3.46
N ALA A 223 -5.97 0.65 -3.71
CA ALA A 223 -6.50 -0.23 -2.68
C ALA A 223 -6.14 -1.69 -2.97
N VAL A 224 -5.81 -2.47 -1.93
CA VAL A 224 -5.54 -3.91 -2.08
C VAL A 224 -6.81 -4.69 -1.75
N VAL A 225 -7.32 -5.43 -2.73
CA VAL A 225 -8.60 -6.14 -2.61
C VAL A 225 -8.48 -7.63 -2.85
N GLY A 226 -9.42 -8.39 -2.28
CA GLY A 226 -9.58 -9.81 -2.53
C GLY A 226 -10.36 -10.07 -3.84
N PRO A 227 -10.11 -11.21 -4.52
CA PRO A 227 -10.76 -11.55 -5.78
C PRO A 227 -12.27 -11.79 -5.65
N ASP A 228 -12.77 -12.07 -4.44
CA ASP A 228 -14.20 -12.31 -4.20
C ASP A 228 -15.01 -11.01 -4.07
N PHE A 229 -14.34 -9.85 -4.06
CA PHE A 229 -14.95 -8.53 -3.85
C PHE A 229 -15.00 -7.67 -5.11
N VAL A 230 -14.64 -8.25 -6.25
CA VAL A 230 -14.69 -7.60 -7.56
C VAL A 230 -15.41 -8.50 -8.57
N SER A 231 -15.84 -7.93 -9.68
CA SER A 231 -16.48 -8.70 -10.75
C SER A 231 -15.48 -9.60 -11.48
N GLN A 232 -15.99 -10.56 -12.25
CA GLN A 232 -15.16 -11.46 -13.05
C GLN A 232 -14.34 -10.68 -14.09
N GLU A 233 -14.93 -9.65 -14.70
CA GLU A 233 -14.28 -8.79 -15.68
C GLU A 233 -13.05 -8.11 -15.09
N ILE A 234 -13.14 -7.60 -13.86
CA ILE A 234 -11.99 -6.99 -13.16
C ILE A 234 -10.90 -8.02 -12.88
N ARG A 235 -11.27 -9.24 -12.46
CA ARG A 235 -10.30 -10.33 -12.25
C ARG A 235 -9.59 -10.71 -13.53
N ASP A 236 -10.29 -10.71 -14.66
CA ASP A 236 -9.73 -11.10 -15.95
C ASP A 236 -8.69 -10.11 -16.49
N ILE A 237 -8.69 -8.86 -16.01
CA ILE A 237 -7.61 -7.89 -16.28
C ILE A 237 -6.24 -8.43 -15.81
N LEU A 238 -6.21 -9.23 -14.73
CA LEU A 238 -4.98 -9.86 -14.26
C LEU A 238 -4.41 -10.92 -15.22
N LYS A 239 -5.10 -11.28 -16.29
CA LYS A 239 -4.57 -12.18 -17.33
C LYS A 239 -3.86 -11.41 -18.46
N GLN A 240 -4.00 -10.09 -18.49
CA GLN A 240 -3.34 -9.24 -19.49
C GLN A 240 -1.83 -9.17 -19.22
N GLU A 241 -1.07 -8.90 -20.29
CA GLU A 241 0.30 -8.43 -20.17
C GLU A 241 0.30 -6.97 -19.65
N PRO A 242 1.04 -6.68 -18.57
CA PRO A 242 1.00 -5.34 -17.97
C PRO A 242 1.74 -4.32 -18.84
N THR A 243 1.15 -3.14 -18.97
CA THR A 243 1.85 -1.97 -19.53
C THR A 243 2.86 -1.46 -18.51
N ALA A 244 4.13 -1.35 -18.91
CA ALA A 244 5.20 -0.89 -18.03
C ALA A 244 5.29 0.64 -18.00
N LEU A 245 5.00 1.21 -16.83
CA LEU A 245 5.23 2.62 -16.53
C LEU A 245 6.71 2.85 -16.18
N PRO A 246 7.23 4.08 -16.36
CA PRO A 246 8.60 4.42 -15.98
C PRO A 246 8.86 4.22 -14.48
N LEU A 247 10.12 3.97 -14.09
CA LEU A 247 10.50 3.75 -12.68
C LEU A 247 10.09 4.90 -11.74
N TRP A 248 10.07 6.12 -12.26
CA TRP A 248 9.76 7.34 -11.52
C TRP A 248 8.27 7.72 -11.57
N ASP A 249 7.39 6.81 -12.02
CA ASP A 249 5.96 7.09 -12.07
C ASP A 249 5.37 7.36 -10.65
N PRO A 250 4.48 8.36 -10.48
CA PRO A 250 3.92 8.74 -9.18
C PRO A 250 3.04 7.67 -8.50
N ILE A 251 2.70 6.57 -9.19
CA ILE A 251 1.96 5.42 -8.64
C ILE A 251 2.92 4.29 -8.18
N GLY A 252 4.23 4.57 -8.12
CA GLY A 252 5.27 3.61 -7.76
C GLY A 252 5.34 3.26 -6.27
N ALA A 253 6.06 4.09 -5.50
CA ALA A 253 6.45 3.76 -4.12
C ALA A 253 5.54 4.43 -3.08
N LEU A 254 5.33 3.73 -1.96
CA LEU A 254 4.64 4.20 -0.76
C LEU A 254 5.67 4.48 0.34
N ALA A 255 5.49 5.53 1.13
CA ALA A 255 6.27 5.82 2.34
C ALA A 255 5.34 6.14 3.53
#